data_AF-A0A2P5MCG5-F1
#
_entry.id   AF-A0A2P5MCG5-F1
#
_cell.length_a   1.000
_cell.length_b   1.000
_cell.length_c   1.000
_cell.angle_alpha   90.00
_cell.angle_beta   90.00
_cell.angle_gamma   90.00
#
_symmetry.space_group_name_H-M   'P 1'
#
loop_
_entity.id
_entity.type
_entity.pdbx_description
1 polymer ?
#
loop_
_entity_poly.entity_id
_entity_poly.type
_entity_poly.pdbx_seq_one_letter_code
_entity_poly.pdbx_strand_id
1 'polypeptide(L)'
;HWLKEAMSPTGVQGIMMLTNNTAQQLGVKDRTDPAQSIAAGARYFHQRKTVIPADIPEPDRTWFALASYNVGIGHLEDAMKLTEKQGGNPNKWLDVKQRLPLLSQRKWHETTKYGYARGKEPVQYVENIRSYYDLLVWLTEENQIQKQVLADKGRTTSTDYVVNIDSPIL
;
A
#
# COMPACT_ATOMS: atom_id res chain seq x y z
N HIS A 1 5.53 5.54 11.64
CA HIS A 1 4.99 6.30 12.80
C HIS A 1 3.66 6.95 12.41
N TRP A 2 2.68 6.98 13.31
CA TRP A 2 1.33 7.54 13.09
C TRP A 2 1.20 8.93 13.73
N LEU A 3 1.87 9.92 13.13
CA LEU A 3 1.95 11.28 13.66
C LEU A 3 0.98 12.20 12.91
N LYS A 4 0.01 12.77 13.64
CA LYS A 4 -1.01 13.66 13.04
C LYS A 4 -0.44 15.00 12.56
N GLU A 5 0.65 15.47 13.17
CA GLU A 5 1.30 16.75 12.84
C GLU A 5 2.50 16.58 11.90
N ALA A 6 2.65 15.41 11.28
CA ALA A 6 3.73 15.15 10.34
C ALA A 6 3.70 16.16 9.18
N MET A 7 4.88 16.65 8.81
CA MET A 7 5.10 17.54 7.68
C MET A 7 6.39 17.14 6.96
N SER A 8 6.34 16.98 5.64
CA SER A 8 7.55 16.74 4.84
C SER A 8 8.18 18.04 4.36
N PRO A 9 9.46 18.02 3.91
CA PRO A 9 10.07 19.14 3.19
C PRO A 9 9.33 19.52 1.89
N THR A 10 8.55 18.61 1.32
CA THR A 10 7.74 18.82 0.11
C THR A 10 6.33 19.35 0.41
N GLY A 11 5.99 19.60 1.68
CA GLY A 11 4.73 20.22 2.08
C GLY A 11 3.52 19.28 2.15
N VAL A 12 3.72 17.96 2.07
CA VAL A 12 2.67 16.99 2.45
C VAL A 12 2.53 16.95 3.98
N GLN A 13 1.30 16.79 4.46
CA GLN A 13 0.99 16.88 5.89
C GLN A 13 -0.01 15.83 6.36
N GLY A 14 -0.01 15.57 7.66
CA GLY A 14 -0.97 14.71 8.33
C GLY A 14 -0.56 13.25 8.36
N ILE A 15 -1.32 12.43 9.10
CA ILE A 15 -1.05 10.98 9.21
C ILE A 15 -1.08 10.26 7.86
N MET A 16 -1.87 10.74 6.89
CA MET A 16 -1.94 10.19 5.53
C MET A 16 -1.09 10.94 4.49
N MET A 17 -0.30 11.94 4.93
CA MET A 17 0.64 12.70 4.10
C MET A 17 0.00 13.24 2.81
N LEU A 18 -1.12 13.94 2.94
CA LEU A 18 -1.86 14.49 1.79
C LEU A 18 -1.18 15.78 1.29
N THR A 19 -1.12 15.95 -0.02
CA THR A 19 -0.76 17.25 -0.63
C THR A 19 -1.88 18.27 -0.44
N ASN A 20 -1.61 19.57 -0.61
CA ASN A 20 -2.65 20.60 -0.62
C ASN A 20 -3.69 20.35 -1.72
N ASN A 21 -3.23 20.01 -2.93
CA ASN A 21 -4.11 19.77 -4.07
C ASN A 21 -5.02 18.58 -3.82
N THR A 22 -4.49 17.47 -3.28
CA THR A 22 -5.28 16.28 -2.93
C THR A 22 -6.27 16.58 -1.82
N ALA A 23 -5.87 17.32 -0.78
CA ALA A 23 -6.74 17.74 0.30
C ALA A 23 -7.91 18.60 -0.22
N GLN A 24 -7.62 19.59 -1.08
CA GLN A 24 -8.63 20.44 -1.70
C GLN A 24 -9.60 19.63 -2.56
N GLN A 25 -9.09 18.74 -3.41
CA GLN A 25 -9.90 17.85 -4.26
C GLN A 25 -10.86 16.98 -3.43
N LEU A 26 -10.45 16.58 -2.22
CA LEU A 26 -11.20 15.68 -1.34
C LEU A 26 -12.00 16.40 -0.25
N GLY A 27 -12.04 17.74 -0.28
CA GLY A 27 -12.78 18.56 0.68
C GLY A 27 -12.23 18.54 2.11
N VAL A 28 -10.94 18.24 2.28
CA VAL A 28 -10.26 18.24 3.58
C VAL A 28 -9.97 19.67 4.01
N LYS A 29 -10.49 20.08 5.17
CA LYS A 29 -10.29 21.44 5.71
C LYS A 29 -9.01 21.53 6.54
N ASP A 30 -8.71 20.47 7.28
CA ASP A 30 -7.49 20.36 8.09
C ASP A 30 -6.81 19.02 7.81
N ARG A 31 -5.58 19.07 7.27
CA ARG A 31 -4.79 17.87 6.96
C ARG A 31 -4.22 17.20 8.21
N THR A 32 -4.11 17.94 9.32
CA THR A 32 -3.56 17.47 10.61
C THR A 32 -4.63 16.89 11.53
N ASP A 33 -5.91 17.11 11.23
CA ASP A 33 -7.02 16.39 11.86
C ASP A 33 -6.97 14.90 11.46
N PRO A 34 -6.75 13.97 12.42
CA PRO A 34 -6.56 12.56 12.09
C PRO A 34 -7.74 11.95 11.37
N ALA A 35 -8.97 12.28 11.77
CA ALA A 35 -10.18 11.70 11.20
C ALA A 35 -10.36 12.10 9.73
N GLN A 36 -10.24 13.41 9.43
CA GLN A 36 -10.27 13.90 8.05
C GLN A 36 -9.12 13.33 7.22
N SER A 37 -7.91 13.32 7.76
CA SER A 37 -6.70 12.84 7.07
C SER A 37 -6.84 11.36 6.69
N ILE A 38 -7.23 10.49 7.63
CA ILE A 38 -7.46 9.05 7.41
C ILE A 38 -8.57 8.83 6.39
N ALA A 39 -9.72 9.48 6.57
CA ALA A 39 -10.86 9.31 5.67
C ALA A 39 -10.54 9.74 4.24
N ALA A 40 -9.86 10.88 4.06
CA ALA A 40 -9.44 11.33 2.74
C ALA A 40 -8.33 10.46 2.13
N GLY A 41 -7.33 10.02 2.91
CA GLY A 41 -6.32 9.08 2.43
C GLY A 41 -6.93 7.77 1.93
N ALA A 42 -7.90 7.22 2.67
CA ALA A 42 -8.62 6.02 2.25
C ALA A 42 -9.43 6.23 0.96
N ARG A 43 -10.15 7.35 0.84
CA ARG A 43 -10.86 7.72 -0.40
C ARG A 43 -9.91 7.90 -1.57
N TYR A 44 -8.78 8.57 -1.36
CA TYR A 44 -7.78 8.81 -2.40
C TYR A 44 -7.18 7.48 -2.88
N PHE A 45 -6.80 6.60 -1.95
CA PHE A 45 -6.34 5.26 -2.28
C PHE A 45 -7.38 4.48 -3.09
N HIS A 46 -8.65 4.49 -2.68
CA HIS A 46 -9.72 3.85 -3.44
C HIS A 46 -9.84 4.41 -4.86
N GLN A 47 -9.80 5.74 -5.03
CA GLN A 47 -9.79 6.38 -6.35
C GLN A 47 -8.58 5.98 -7.20
N ARG A 48 -7.39 5.81 -6.60
CA ARG A 48 -6.21 5.31 -7.31
C ARG A 48 -6.44 3.87 -7.76
N LYS A 49 -7.01 3.04 -6.90
CA LYS A 49 -7.32 1.64 -7.20
C LYS A 49 -8.34 1.48 -8.32
N THR A 50 -9.36 2.35 -8.40
CA THR A 50 -10.38 2.30 -9.44
C THR A 50 -9.87 2.65 -10.84
N VAL A 51 -8.79 3.43 -10.94
CA VAL A 51 -8.20 3.80 -12.25
C VAL A 51 -7.13 2.81 -12.72
N ILE A 52 -6.75 1.83 -11.88
CA ILE A 52 -5.84 0.76 -12.31
C ILE A 52 -6.60 -0.15 -13.30
N PRO A 53 -5.98 -0.55 -14.44
CA PRO A 53 -6.60 -1.40 -15.43
C PRO A 53 -7.29 -2.66 -14.86
N ALA A 54 -8.44 -3.01 -15.45
CA ALA A 54 -9.34 -4.07 -15.00
C ALA A 54 -8.72 -5.50 -15.06
N ASP A 55 -7.72 -5.67 -15.92
CA ASP A 55 -6.98 -6.89 -16.21
C ASP A 55 -5.80 -7.15 -15.26
N ILE A 56 -5.42 -6.17 -14.42
CA ILE A 56 -4.45 -6.38 -13.34
C ILE A 56 -5.17 -7.02 -12.14
N PRO A 57 -4.89 -8.29 -11.81
CA PRO A 57 -5.57 -8.99 -10.72
C PRO A 57 -5.05 -8.54 -9.34
N GLU A 58 -5.78 -8.90 -8.29
CA GLU A 58 -5.20 -8.87 -6.93
C GLU A 58 -4.16 -10.00 -6.78
N PRO A 59 -3.12 -9.80 -5.95
CA PRO A 59 -2.86 -8.63 -5.10
C PRO A 59 -2.13 -7.47 -5.83
N ASP A 60 -1.69 -7.69 -7.08
CA ASP A 60 -0.93 -6.71 -7.86
C ASP A 60 -1.67 -5.37 -7.96
N ARG A 61 -2.98 -5.38 -8.24
CA ARG A 61 -3.81 -4.15 -8.32
C ARG A 61 -3.65 -3.26 -7.08
N THR A 62 -3.61 -3.82 -5.89
CA THR A 62 -3.40 -3.07 -4.64
C THR A 62 -2.01 -2.44 -4.59
N TRP A 63 -0.96 -3.14 -5.04
CA TRP A 63 0.40 -2.60 -5.12
C TRP A 63 0.54 -1.47 -6.13
N PHE A 64 -0.10 -1.60 -7.29
CA PHE A 64 -0.15 -0.52 -8.28
C PHE A 64 -0.89 0.71 -7.74
N ALA A 65 -2.00 0.51 -7.03
CA ALA A 65 -2.73 1.61 -6.41
C ALA A 65 -1.88 2.35 -5.35
N LEU A 66 -1.13 1.62 -4.52
CA LEU A 66 -0.21 2.21 -3.54
C LEU A 66 0.96 2.95 -4.22
N ALA A 67 1.53 2.38 -5.28
CA ALA A 67 2.56 3.07 -6.06
C ALA A 67 1.99 4.36 -6.68
N SER A 68 0.80 4.30 -7.29
CA SER A 68 0.12 5.48 -7.84
C SER A 68 -0.27 6.51 -6.78
N TYR A 69 -0.53 6.11 -5.54
CA TYR A 69 -0.76 7.03 -4.43
C TYR A 69 0.48 7.89 -4.18
N ASN A 70 1.67 7.27 -4.23
CA ASN A 70 2.94 7.90 -3.93
C ASN A 70 3.52 8.72 -5.10
N VAL A 71 3.58 8.13 -6.30
CA VAL A 71 4.25 8.74 -7.46
C VAL A 71 3.28 9.30 -8.51
N GLY A 72 1.97 9.07 -8.35
CA GLY A 72 0.97 9.43 -9.34
C GLY A 72 0.84 8.42 -10.47
N ILE A 73 -0.35 8.38 -11.09
CA ILE A 73 -0.70 7.38 -12.11
C ILE A 73 0.12 7.54 -13.40
N GLY A 74 0.44 8.77 -13.81
CA GLY A 74 1.19 9.02 -15.04
C GLY A 74 2.59 8.40 -15.01
N HIS A 75 3.31 8.55 -13.91
CA HIS A 75 4.64 7.93 -13.77
C HIS A 75 4.55 6.41 -13.58
N LEU A 76 3.48 5.90 -12.98
CA LEU A 76 3.22 4.45 -12.95
C LEU A 76 2.98 3.90 -14.36
N GLU A 77 2.18 4.57 -15.19
CA GLU A 77 1.96 4.20 -16.59
C GLU A 77 3.25 4.24 -17.42
N ASP A 78 4.12 5.23 -17.18
CA ASP A 78 5.44 5.30 -17.81
C ASP A 78 6.30 4.08 -17.44
N ALA A 79 6.29 3.65 -16.17
CA ALA A 79 6.98 2.44 -15.75
C ALA A 79 6.38 1.16 -16.35
N MET A 80 5.05 1.08 -16.47
CA MET A 80 4.36 -0.04 -17.12
C MET A 80 4.76 -0.16 -18.60
N LYS A 81 4.72 0.95 -19.35
CA LYS A 81 5.15 0.99 -20.75
C LYS A 81 6.63 0.65 -20.91
N LEU A 82 7.48 1.13 -20.00
CA LEU A 82 8.90 0.77 -20.01
C LEU A 82 9.11 -0.73 -19.73
N THR A 83 8.28 -1.32 -18.87
CA THR A 83 8.31 -2.76 -18.57
C THR A 83 7.97 -3.58 -19.80
N GLU A 84 6.88 -3.25 -20.49
CA GLU A 84 6.47 -3.88 -21.74
C GLU A 84 7.55 -3.75 -22.83
N LYS A 85 8.11 -2.55 -23.04
CA LYS A 85 9.20 -2.30 -24.00
C LYS A 85 10.46 -3.14 -23.72
N GLN A 86 10.68 -3.53 -22.47
CA GLN A 86 11.82 -4.33 -22.05
C GLN A 86 11.48 -5.84 -21.94
N GLY A 87 10.30 -6.25 -22.41
CA GLY A 87 9.87 -7.66 -22.42
C GLY A 87 9.37 -8.19 -21.08
N GLY A 88 9.14 -7.33 -20.08
CA GLY A 88 8.50 -7.71 -18.82
C GLY A 88 6.97 -7.64 -18.90
N ASN A 89 6.29 -8.18 -17.89
CA ASN A 89 4.84 -8.14 -17.81
C ASN A 89 4.36 -6.83 -17.13
N PRO A 90 3.68 -5.91 -17.85
CA PRO A 90 3.23 -4.65 -17.27
C PRO A 90 2.11 -4.81 -16.23
N ASN A 91 1.49 -5.99 -16.14
CA ASN A 91 0.42 -6.31 -15.19
C ASN A 91 0.96 -7.02 -13.93
N LYS A 92 2.28 -7.19 -13.80
CA LYS A 92 2.93 -7.78 -12.62
C LYS A 92 3.74 -6.75 -11.86
N TRP A 93 3.43 -6.58 -10.58
CA TRP A 93 4.09 -5.60 -9.72
C TRP A 93 5.58 -5.88 -9.60
N LEU A 94 5.95 -7.16 -9.51
CA LEU A 94 7.36 -7.57 -9.43
C LEU A 94 8.18 -7.14 -10.64
N ASP A 95 7.57 -7.03 -11.82
CA ASP A 95 8.25 -6.61 -13.04
C ASP A 95 8.30 -5.08 -13.13
N VAL A 96 7.17 -4.42 -12.88
CA VAL A 96 7.03 -2.96 -12.94
C VAL A 96 7.87 -2.25 -11.88
N LYS A 97 7.95 -2.80 -10.67
CA LYS A 97 8.74 -2.18 -9.58
C LYS A 97 10.22 -2.08 -9.90
N GLN A 98 10.75 -2.93 -10.77
CA GLN A 98 12.14 -2.87 -11.23
C GLN A 98 12.40 -1.68 -12.17
N ARG A 99 11.36 -1.19 -12.86
CA ARG A 99 11.46 -0.11 -13.86
C ARG A 99 11.16 1.26 -13.27
N LEU A 100 10.40 1.34 -12.18
CA LEU A 100 10.13 2.60 -11.49
C LEU A 100 11.43 3.40 -11.20
N PRO A 101 12.49 2.83 -10.57
CA PRO A 101 13.74 3.55 -10.33
C PRO A 101 14.46 4.06 -11.58
N LEU A 102 14.18 3.50 -12.76
CA LEU A 102 14.77 3.96 -14.01
C LEU A 102 14.26 5.34 -14.40
N LEU A 103 13.04 5.73 -13.98
CA LEU A 103 12.46 7.04 -14.27
C LEU A 103 13.22 8.21 -13.63
N SER A 104 14.16 7.96 -12.71
CA SER A 104 15.04 9.01 -12.19
C SER A 104 16.30 9.23 -13.03
N GLN A 105 16.50 8.43 -14.08
CA GLN A 105 17.68 8.47 -14.93
C GLN A 105 17.31 9.05 -16.30
N ARG A 106 18.05 10.08 -16.72
CA ARG A 106 17.80 10.82 -17.97
C ARG A 106 17.59 9.93 -19.18
N LYS A 107 18.48 8.95 -19.38
CA LYS A 107 18.43 7.99 -20.49
C LYS A 107 17.06 7.30 -20.65
N TRP A 108 16.34 7.08 -19.56
CA TRP A 108 15.04 6.41 -19.59
C TRP A 108 13.88 7.41 -19.65
N HIS A 109 13.85 8.38 -18.74
CA HIS A 109 12.68 9.25 -18.57
C HIS A 109 12.48 10.26 -19.72
N GLU A 110 13.50 10.59 -20.50
CA GLU A 110 13.35 11.49 -21.66
C GLU A 110 12.44 10.92 -22.76
N THR A 111 12.26 9.60 -22.78
CA THR A 111 11.43 8.90 -23.76
C THR A 111 10.04 8.54 -23.23
N THR A 112 9.74 8.92 -21.99
CA THR A 112 8.45 8.66 -21.34
C THR A 112 7.54 9.89 -21.39
N LYS A 113 6.23 9.70 -21.20
CA LYS A 113 5.25 10.77 -21.43
C LYS A 113 5.28 11.82 -20.31
N TYR A 114 5.49 11.37 -19.07
CA TYR A 114 5.45 12.22 -17.88
C TYR A 114 6.84 12.60 -17.37
N GLY A 115 7.90 12.00 -17.92
CA GLY A 115 9.28 12.40 -17.66
C GLY A 115 9.80 11.92 -16.30
N TYR A 116 10.68 12.74 -15.72
CA TYR A 116 11.42 12.41 -14.50
C TYR A 116 10.50 12.09 -13.33
N ALA A 117 10.81 11.01 -12.61
CA ALA A 117 10.19 10.68 -11.33
C ALA A 117 11.20 10.09 -10.34
N ARG A 118 10.95 10.32 -9.04
CA ARG A 118 11.73 9.69 -7.96
C ARG A 118 11.31 8.24 -7.73
N GLY A 119 11.46 7.40 -8.74
CA GLY A 119 10.84 6.06 -8.75
C GLY A 119 11.35 5.04 -7.71
N LYS A 120 12.40 5.34 -6.94
CA LYS A 120 12.75 4.52 -5.76
C LYS A 120 11.76 4.69 -4.61
N GLU A 121 11.23 5.91 -4.42
CA GLU A 121 10.30 6.26 -3.35
C GLU A 121 9.01 5.41 -3.37
N PRO A 122 8.30 5.23 -4.51
CA PRO A 122 7.08 4.40 -4.54
C PRO A 122 7.36 2.92 -4.28
N VAL A 123 8.51 2.40 -4.70
CA VAL A 123 8.88 1.00 -4.42
C VAL A 123 9.05 0.81 -2.91
N GLN A 124 9.83 1.67 -2.26
CA GLN A 124 10.03 1.60 -0.81
C GLN A 124 8.71 1.81 -0.05
N TYR A 125 7.87 2.72 -0.52
CA TYR A 125 6.56 3.00 0.06
C TYR A 125 5.67 1.76 0.05
N VAL A 126 5.57 1.06 -1.09
CA VAL A 126 4.79 -0.17 -1.21
C VAL A 126 5.34 -1.27 -0.30
N GLU A 127 6.64 -1.53 -0.31
CA GLU A 127 7.21 -2.60 0.52
C GLU A 127 7.07 -2.31 2.02
N ASN A 128 7.20 -1.05 2.46
CA ASN A 128 6.95 -0.67 3.85
C ASN A 128 5.51 -0.93 4.26
N ILE A 129 4.53 -0.53 3.43
CA ILE A 129 3.12 -0.75 3.72
C ILE A 129 2.79 -2.24 3.79
N ARG A 130 3.37 -3.06 2.91
CA ARG A 130 3.23 -4.52 2.95
C ARG A 130 3.70 -5.08 4.28
N SER A 131 4.91 -4.74 4.71
CA SER A 131 5.44 -5.19 6.00
C SER A 131 4.57 -4.76 7.18
N TYR A 132 4.04 -3.52 7.17
CA TYR A 132 3.12 -3.07 8.22
C TYR A 132 1.77 -3.78 8.17
N TYR A 133 1.24 -4.02 6.97
CA TYR A 133 -0.02 -4.74 6.79
C TYR A 133 0.11 -6.18 7.28
N ASP A 134 1.18 -6.89 6.90
CA ASP A 134 1.45 -8.26 7.32
C ASP A 134 1.58 -8.35 8.84
N LEU A 135 2.29 -7.40 9.47
CA LEU A 135 2.39 -7.30 10.93
C LEU A 135 1.03 -7.07 11.60
N LEU A 136 0.20 -6.18 11.03
CA LEU A 136 -1.13 -5.90 11.57
C LEU A 136 -2.06 -7.10 11.45
N VAL A 137 -2.05 -7.80 10.31
CA VAL A 137 -2.81 -9.03 10.10
C VAL A 137 -2.40 -10.07 11.15
N TRP A 138 -1.10 -10.35 11.26
CA TRP A 138 -0.56 -11.28 12.25
C TRP A 138 -0.98 -10.94 13.68
N LEU A 139 -0.80 -9.69 14.11
CA LEU A 139 -1.22 -9.24 15.45
C LEU A 139 -2.73 -9.40 15.66
N THR A 140 -3.54 -9.14 14.65
CA THR A 140 -5.00 -9.24 14.78
C THR A 140 -5.48 -10.69 14.81
N GLU A 141 -4.88 -11.57 14.02
CA GLU A 141 -5.19 -13.01 14.01
C GLU A 141 -4.75 -13.67 15.32
N GLU A 142 -3.56 -13.38 15.83
CA GLU A 142 -3.12 -13.87 17.15
C GLU A 142 -4.05 -13.42 18.27
N ASN A 143 -4.45 -12.14 18.26
CA ASN A 143 -5.42 -11.62 19.24
C ASN A 143 -6.77 -12.32 19.14
N GLN A 144 -7.23 -12.69 17.94
CA GLN A 144 -8.46 -13.45 17.76
C GLN A 144 -8.32 -14.86 18.31
N ILE A 145 -7.20 -15.55 18.04
CA ILE A 145 -6.90 -16.88 18.58
C ILE A 145 -6.88 -16.84 20.11
N GLN A 146 -6.20 -15.87 20.71
CA GLN A 146 -6.14 -15.73 22.17
C GLN A 146 -7.54 -15.50 22.78
N LYS A 147 -8.35 -14.63 22.17
CA LYS A 147 -9.73 -14.40 22.62
C LYS A 147 -10.57 -15.67 22.51
N GLN A 148 -10.39 -16.46 21.46
CA GLN A 148 -11.10 -17.72 21.28
C GLN A 148 -10.70 -18.77 22.32
N VAL A 149 -9.39 -18.95 22.57
CA VAL A 149 -8.89 -19.87 23.61
C VAL A 149 -9.39 -19.48 25.00
N LEU A 150 -9.41 -18.18 25.33
CA LEU A 150 -9.93 -17.69 26.60
C LEU A 150 -11.44 -17.91 26.72
N ALA A 151 -12.20 -17.70 25.63
CA ALA A 151 -13.63 -17.94 25.59
C ALA A 151 -13.99 -19.43 25.74
N ASP A 152 -13.20 -20.33 25.15
CA ASP A 152 -13.41 -21.78 25.26
C ASP A 152 -13.00 -22.33 26.64
N LYS A 153 -11.90 -21.83 27.23
CA LYS A 153 -11.53 -22.16 28.63
C LYS A 153 -12.60 -21.72 29.65
N GLY A 154 -13.34 -20.66 29.36
CA GLY A 154 -14.49 -20.21 30.16
C GLY A 154 -15.75 -21.07 29.98
N ARG A 155 -15.81 -21.93 28.95
CA ARG A 155 -16.93 -22.85 28.68
C ARG A 155 -16.68 -24.27 29.18
N THR A 156 -15.43 -24.70 29.33
CA THR A 156 -15.08 -26.04 29.80
C THR A 156 -14.68 -26.06 31.27
N THR A 157 -15.66 -25.93 32.18
CA THR A 157 -15.61 -26.58 33.49
C THR A 157 -16.47 -27.84 33.45
N SER A 158 -16.10 -28.81 32.60
CA SER A 158 -16.49 -30.22 32.71
C SER A 158 -15.79 -31.03 31.61
N THR A 159 -15.04 -32.05 32.04
CA THR A 159 -14.50 -33.20 31.29
C THR A 159 -13.21 -33.02 30.49
N ASP A 160 -12.23 -33.85 30.86
CA ASP A 160 -10.88 -33.98 30.34
C ASP A 160 -10.83 -34.24 28.83
N TYR A 161 -10.01 -33.46 28.11
CA TYR A 161 -9.58 -33.80 26.75
C TYR A 161 -8.06 -33.74 26.66
N VAL A 162 -7.48 -34.91 26.39
CA VAL A 162 -6.06 -35.14 26.09
C VAL A 162 -5.72 -34.48 24.76
N VAL A 163 -4.70 -33.61 24.75
CA VAL A 163 -4.22 -32.94 23.54
C VAL A 163 -3.46 -33.95 22.68
N ASN A 164 -3.97 -34.27 21.50
CA ASN A 164 -3.22 -35.03 20.50
C ASN A 164 -2.50 -34.06 19.57
N ILE A 165 -1.16 -34.13 19.55
CA ILE A 165 -0.28 -33.24 18.81
C ILE A 165 0.08 -33.94 17.51
N ASP A 166 -0.69 -33.69 16.45
CA ASP A 166 -0.25 -33.98 15.08
C ASP A 166 -0.77 -32.89 14.15
N SER A 167 0.06 -31.87 13.94
CA SER A 167 -0.10 -30.89 12.87
C SER A 167 1.01 -31.09 11.85
N PRO A 168 0.70 -31.47 10.59
CA PRO A 168 1.60 -31.23 9.48
C PRO A 168 1.09 -30.00 8.72
N ILE A 169 1.80 -28.88 8.85
CA ILE A 169 1.73 -27.81 7.84
C ILE A 169 3.17 -27.59 7.34
N LEU A 170 3.43 -28.21 6.19
CA LEU A 170 4.39 -27.79 5.18
C LEU A 170 3.70 -27.95 3.83
#